data_AF-A0A9Q0SII6-F1
#
_entry.id   AF-A0A9Q0SII6-F1
#
_cell.length_a   1.000
_cell.length_b   1.000
_cell.length_c   1.000
_cell.angle_alpha   90.00
_cell.angle_beta   90.00
_cell.angle_gamma   90.00
#
_symmetry.space_group_name_H-M   'P 1'
#
loop_
_entity.id
_entity.type
_entity.pdbx_description
1 polymer ?
#
loop_
_entity_poly.entity_id
_entity_poly.type
_entity_poly.pdbx_seq_one_letter_code
_entity_poly.pdbx_strand_id
1 'polypeptide(L)' 'MEIEDAEEIQRVVQIGLLCTQESPNLRPTMTEVVQMLRKEEVGLPSPSKPPFTDELMELNYLGSFDRHHPSGLSA' A
#
# COMPACT_ATOMS: atom_id res chain seq x y z
N MET A 1 -2.20 25.80 18.44
CA MET A 1 -2.99 24.59 18.20
C MET A 1 -1.97 23.47 18.15
N GLU A 2 -1.72 22.84 19.29
CA GLU A 2 -0.90 21.64 19.30
C GLU A 2 -1.69 20.56 18.57
N ILE A 3 -1.07 19.87 17.61
CA ILE A 3 -1.75 18.82 16.85
C ILE A 3 -1.78 17.57 17.74
N GLU A 4 -2.67 17.53 18.73
CA GLU A 4 -2.97 16.32 19.53
C GLU A 4 -3.47 15.18 18.64
N ASP A 5 -4.03 15.51 17.47
CA ASP A 5 -4.57 14.54 16.51
C ASP A 5 -3.49 13.79 15.71
N ALA A 6 -2.22 14.17 15.76
CA ALA A 6 -1.21 13.57 14.88
C ALA A 6 -1.01 12.07 15.15
N GLU A 7 -0.98 11.68 16.42
CA GLU A 7 -0.90 10.28 16.83
C GLU A 7 -2.19 9.50 16.49
N GLU A 8 -3.35 10.15 16.62
CA GLU A 8 -4.65 9.57 16.28
C GLU A 8 -4.78 9.36 14.77
N ILE A 9 -4.39 10.35 13.98
CA ILE A 9 -4.32 10.28 12.51
C ILE A 9 -3.37 9.16 12.11
N GLN A 10 -2.15 9.13 12.66
CA GLN A 10 -1.19 8.07 12.36
C GLN A 10 -1.78 6.68 12.65
N ARG A 11 -2.45 6.52 13.79
CA ARG A 11 -3.10 5.27 14.19
C ARG A 11 -4.20 4.87 13.21
N VAL A 12 -5.12 5.79 12.88
CA VAL A 12 -6.24 5.51 11.97
C VAL A 12 -5.73 5.21 10.56
N VAL A 13 -4.70 5.92 10.09
CA VAL A 13 -4.04 5.62 8.81
C VAL A 13 -3.45 4.22 8.82
N GLN A 14 -2.74 3.83 9.88
CA GLN A 14 -2.18 2.49 10.00
C GLN A 14 -3.26 1.39 9.99
N ILE A 15 -4.39 1.61 10.69
CA ILE A 15 -5.55 0.70 10.64
C ILE A 15 -6.12 0.61 9.22
N GLY A 16 -6.28 1.75 8.53
CA GLY A 16 -6.75 1.78 7.15
C GLY A 16 -5.84 1.00 6.18
N LEU A 17 -4.53 1.11 6.35
CA LEU A 17 -3.53 0.35 5.58
C LEU A 17 -3.59 -1.16 5.86
N LEU A 18 -3.91 -1.57 7.08
CA LEU A 18 -4.14 -2.98 7.43
C LEU A 18 -5.44 -3.52 6.79
N CYS A 19 -6.52 -2.72 6.79
CA CYS A 19 -7.79 -3.11 6.15
C CYS A 19 -7.69 -3.29 4.63
N THR A 20 -6.72 -2.62 4.00
CA THR A 20 -6.54 -2.60 2.54
C THR A 20 -5.37 -3.45 2.07
N GLN A 21 -4.87 -4.35 2.92
CA GLN A 21 -3.82 -5.31 2.55
C GLN A 21 -4.21 -6.10 1.29
N GLU A 22 -3.22 -6.30 0.42
CA GLU A 22 -3.39 -7.06 -0.83
C GLU A 22 -3.94 -8.46 -0.54
N SER A 23 -3.25 -9.20 0.34
CA SER A 23 -3.70 -10.50 0.84
C SER A 23 -4.92 -10.32 1.75
N PRO A 24 -6.09 -10.90 1.41
CA PRO A 24 -7.28 -10.84 2.26
C PRO A 24 -7.07 -11.44 3.65
N ASN A 25 -6.18 -12.44 3.77
CA ASN A 25 -5.88 -13.12 5.01
C ASN A 25 -5.10 -12.25 6.01
N LEU A 26 -4.51 -11.14 5.56
CA LEU A 26 -3.80 -10.17 6.41
C LEU A 26 -4.69 -9.01 6.85
N ARG A 27 -5.92 -8.93 6.35
CA ARG A 27 -6.87 -7.88 6.75
C ARG A 27 -7.47 -8.23 8.11
N PRO A 28 -7.54 -7.28 9.04
CA PRO A 28 -8.21 -7.51 10.31
C PRO A 28 -9.71 -7.71 10.10
N THR A 29 -10.31 -8.48 11.00
CA THR A 29 -11.75 -8.56 11.18
C THR A 29 -12.31 -7.23 11.70
N MET A 30 -13.60 -6.97 11.48
CA MET A 30 -14.23 -5.74 12.00
C MET A 30 -14.15 -5.64 13.53
N THR A 31 -14.15 -6.78 14.24
CA THR A 31 -13.97 -6.82 15.69
C THR A 31 -12.59 -6.30 16.09
N GLU A 32 -11.53 -6.80 15.45
CA GLU A 32 -10.16 -6.34 15.68
C GLU A 32 -10.02 -4.85 15.33
N VAL A 33 -10.62 -4.39 14.23
CA VAL A 33 -10.62 -2.95 13.87
C VAL A 33 -11.22 -2.09 14.97
N VAL A 34 -12.36 -2.50 15.57
CA VAL A 34 -12.98 -1.75 16.66
C VAL A 34 -12.08 -1.73 17.91
N GLN A 35 -11.45 -2.84 18.25
CA GLN A 35 -10.49 -2.91 19.39
C GLN A 35 -9.28 -2.00 19.14
N MET A 36 -8.74 -2.02 17.92
CA MET A 36 -7.66 -1.14 17.48
C MET A 36 -8.05 0.34 17.59
N LEU A 37 -9.26 0.71 17.12
CA LEU A 37 -9.77 2.09 17.21
C LEU A 37 -9.99 2.56 18.65
N ARG A 38 -10.42 1.65 19.55
CA ARG A 38 -10.60 1.93 20.98
C ARG A 38 -9.28 2.02 21.76
N LYS A 39 -8.13 1.85 21.09
CA LYS A 39 -6.80 1.84 21.71
C LYS A 39 -6.66 0.73 22.77
N GLU A 40 -7.43 -0.37 22.62
CA GLU A 40 -7.35 -1.55 23.49
C GLU A 40 -6.09 -2.39 23.21
N GLU A 41 -5.54 -2.27 21.99
CA GLU A 41 -4.29 -2.90 21.55
C GLU A 41 -3.08 -1.97 21.82
N VAL A 42 -2.07 -2.49 22.52
CA VAL A 42 -0.84 -1.78 22.95
C VAL A 42 0.04 -1.34 21.75
N GLY A 43 -0.12 -1.99 20.59
CA GLY A 43 0.59 -1.61 19.37
C GLY A 43 -0.07 -2.20 18.13
N LEU A 44 -0.11 -1.43 17.05
CA LEU A 44 -0.66 -1.92 15.78
C LEU A 44 0.43 -2.63 14.96
N PRO A 45 0.12 -3.75 14.28
CA PRO A 45 1.06 -4.37 13.36
C PRO A 45 1.39 -3.43 12.21
N SER A 46 2.60 -3.53 11.67
CA SER A 46 2.98 -2.76 10.48
C SER A 46 2.33 -3.38 9.22
N PRO A 47 1.71 -2.57 8.34
CA PRO A 47 1.21 -3.05 7.05
C PRO A 47 2.33 -3.65 6.19
N SER A 48 2.00 -4.61 5.32
CA SER A 48 2.96 -5.09 4.33
C SER A 48 3.33 -3.97 3.34
N LYS A 49 4.51 -4.09 2.72
CA LYS A 49 4.87 -3.22 1.59
C LYS A 49 3.86 -3.41 0.45
N PRO A 50 3.43 -2.32 -0.23
CA PRO A 50 2.62 -2.45 -1.42
C PRO A 50 3.41 -3.11 -2.56
N PRO A 51 2.74 -3.90 -3.44
CA PRO A 51 3.37 -4.70 -4.48
C PRO A 51 4.07 -3.88 -5.60
N PHE A 52 3.95 -2.56 -5.58
CA PHE A 52 4.46 -1.65 -6.60
C PHE A 52 5.52 -0.65 -6.07
N THR A 53 6.06 -0.91 -4.87
CA THR A 53 7.04 0.00 -4.24
C THR A 53 8.51 -0.33 -4.55
N ASP A 54 8.78 -1.41 -5.28
CA ASP A 54 10.12 -1.71 -5.78
C ASP A 54 10.38 -0.96 -7.11
N GLU A 55 11.63 -0.52 -7.34
CA GLU A 55 12.15 0.26 -8.49
C GLU A 55 11.83 -0.31 -9.90
N LEU A 56 11.13 -1.44 -9.99
CA LEU A 56 10.66 -2.07 -11.23
C LEU A 56 9.60 -1.26 -11.99
N MET A 57 9.05 -0.20 -11.39
CA MET A 57 8.22 0.78 -12.10
C MET A 57 9.05 1.70 -13.03
N GLU A 58 10.32 2.02 -12.70
CA GLU A 58 11.13 2.91 -13.55
C GLU A 58 11.65 2.19 -14.81
N LEU A 59 12.02 0.92 -14.71
CA LEU A 59 12.57 0.17 -15.85
C LEU A 59 11.51 -0.33 -16.84
N ASN A 60 10.29 -0.65 -16.39
CA ASN A 60 9.20 -1.10 -17.28
C ASN A 60 8.51 0.05 -18.05
N TYR A 61 8.53 1.28 -17.53
CA TYR A 61 8.01 2.45 -18.26
C TYR A 61 8.96 2.89 -19.39
N LEU A 62 10.28 2.87 -19.17
CA LEU A 62 11.29 3.16 -20.21
C LEU A 62 11.34 2.08 -21.31
N GLY A 63 11.08 0.82 -20.96
CA GLY A 63 11.05 -0.29 -21.93
C GLY A 63 9.80 -0.36 -22.83
N SER A 64 8.78 0.48 -22.59
CA SER A 64 7.51 0.43 -23.34
C SER A 64 7.40 1.45 -24.48
N PHE A 65 8.37 2.37 -24.63
CA PHE A 65 8.36 3.37 -25.71
C PHE A 65 8.98 2.87 -27.04
N ASP A 66 9.77 1.81 -27.03
CA ASP A 66 10.48 1.27 -28.21
C ASP A 66 9.80 0.04 -28.84
N ARG A 67 8.47 0.09 -29.05
CA ARG A 67 7.78 -0.91 -29.90
C ARG A 67 6.95 -0.31 -31.05
N HIS A 68 7.19 0.93 -31.42
CA HIS A 68 6.73 1.44 -32.72
C HIS A 68 7.81 1.25 -33.79
N HIS A 69 7.84 0.02 -34.32
CA HIS A 69 8.22 -0.41 -35.68
C HIS A 69 9.09 0.53 -36.55
N PRO A 70 10.30 0.08 -36.91
CA PRO A 70 10.73 0.21 -38.29
C PRO A 70 11.43 -1.06 -38.81
N SER A 71 10.70 -1.86 -39.58
CA SER A 71 11.33 -2.62 -40.67
C SER A 71 10.27 -3.03 -41.67
N GLY A 72 10.15 -2.23 -42.73
CA GLY A 72 9.80 -2.78 -44.04
C GLY A 72 10.92 -3.71 -44.53
N LEU A 73 10.56 -4.50 -45.55
CA LEU A 73 11.40 -5.37 -46.38
C LEU A 73 11.86 -6.69 -45.76
N SER A 74 11.21 -7.79 -46.16
CA SER A 74 11.89 -8.93 -46.79
C SER A 74 10.89 -9.89 -47.43
N ALA A 75 11.04 -10.07 -48.75
CA ALA A 75 10.64 -11.17 -49.64
C ALA A 75 9.16 -11.62 -49.68
#